data_AF-A0A9P6LTS0-F1
#
_entry.id   AF-A0A9P6LTS0-F1
#
_cell.length_a   1.000
_cell.length_b   1.000
_cell.length_c   1.000
_cell.angle_alpha   90.00
_cell.angle_beta   90.00
_cell.angle_gamma   90.00
#
_symmetry.space_group_name_H-M   'P 1'
#
loop_
_entity.id
_entity.type
_entity.pdbx_description
1 polymer ?
#
loop_
_entity_poly.entity_id
_entity_poly.type
_entity_poly.pdbx_seq_one_letter_code
_entity_poly.pdbx_strand_id
1 'polypeptide(L)'
;VKKDDFRQGVAQNIVQLESALTEKKRKRETYDIDGEEEPPRKQRAYGIVTDSAEWAFLECTLHEDDTVSYRMSKLREKLNFEDKWQDEAKKVLGKIAWLWSRMVDEIPARDSYSRKLSSSPSNKRISL
;
A
#
# COMPACT_ATOMS: atom_id res chain seq x y z
N VAL A 1 15.05 -16.44 15.10
CA VAL A 1 14.01 -16.61 14.07
C VAL A 1 14.56 -17.53 12.99
N LYS A 2 13.85 -18.59 12.61
CA LYS A 2 14.31 -19.53 11.58
C LYS A 2 14.03 -18.95 10.20
N LYS A 3 14.84 -19.32 9.19
CA LYS A 3 14.66 -18.86 7.79
C LYS A 3 13.27 -19.20 7.22
N ASP A 4 12.65 -20.27 7.72
CA ASP A 4 11.28 -20.66 7.34
C ASP A 4 10.24 -19.67 7.84
N ASP A 5 10.45 -19.06 9.01
CA ASP A 5 9.56 -18.03 9.58
C ASP A 5 9.54 -16.78 8.69
N PHE A 6 10.69 -16.41 8.10
CA PHE A 6 10.76 -15.27 7.18
C PHE A 6 9.99 -15.52 5.89
N ARG A 7 10.12 -16.71 5.30
CA ARG A 7 9.38 -17.09 4.07
C ARG A 7 7.88 -17.13 4.32
N GLN A 8 7.45 -17.67 5.45
CA GLN A 8 6.05 -17.65 5.85
C GLN A 8 5.55 -16.23 6.05
N GLY A 9 6.35 -15.36 6.69
CA GLY A 9 6.05 -13.94 6.83
C GLY A 9 5.87 -13.24 5.48
N VAL A 10 6.73 -13.53 4.49
CA VAL A 10 6.58 -13.02 3.12
C VAL A 10 5.27 -13.48 2.49
N ALA A 11 4.96 -14.78 2.56
CA ALA A 11 3.73 -15.31 1.99
C ALA A 11 2.47 -14.70 2.61
N GLN A 12 2.43 -14.59 3.94
CA GLN A 12 1.32 -13.97 4.67
C GLN A 12 1.16 -12.49 4.29
N ASN A 13 2.27 -11.76 4.20
CA ASN A 13 2.26 -10.34 3.85
C ASN A 13 1.72 -10.15 2.42
N ILE A 14 2.17 -10.96 1.45
CA ILE A 14 1.67 -10.93 0.07
C ILE A 14 0.15 -11.10 0.02
N VAL A 15 -0.39 -12.13 0.69
CA VAL A 15 -1.84 -12.39 0.71
C VAL A 15 -2.62 -11.21 1.28
N GLN A 16 -2.10 -10.58 2.34
CA GLN A 16 -2.74 -9.40 2.94
C GLN A 16 -2.73 -8.20 1.99
N LEU A 17 -1.61 -7.94 1.31
CA LEU A 17 -1.49 -6.83 0.37
C LEU A 17 -2.42 -7.02 -0.83
N GLU A 18 -2.46 -8.22 -1.41
CA GLU A 18 -3.32 -8.54 -2.54
C GLU A 18 -4.81 -8.39 -2.15
N SER A 19 -5.20 -8.98 -1.01
CA SER A 19 -6.57 -8.89 -0.49
C SER A 19 -7.02 -7.44 -0.27
N ALA A 20 -6.11 -6.58 0.22
CA ALA A 20 -6.39 -5.17 0.44
C ALA A 20 -6.63 -4.40 -0.88
N LEU A 21 -5.89 -4.73 -1.94
CA LEU A 21 -6.07 -4.12 -3.26
C LEU A 21 -7.35 -4.59 -3.94
N THR A 22 -7.61 -5.91 -3.92
CA THR A 22 -8.81 -6.49 -4.53
C THR A 22 -10.09 -6.00 -3.85
N GLU A 23 -10.12 -5.91 -2.52
CA GLU A 23 -11.29 -5.37 -1.81
C GLU A 23 -11.48 -3.86 -2.10
N LYS A 24 -10.40 -3.11 -2.23
CA LYS A 24 -10.45 -1.69 -2.60
C LYS A 24 -10.97 -1.50 -4.03
N LYS A 25 -10.60 -2.37 -4.96
CA LYS A 25 -11.13 -2.42 -6.33
C LYS A 25 -12.63 -2.71 -6.30
N ARG A 26 -13.06 -3.81 -5.66
CA ARG A 26 -14.46 -4.23 -5.57
C ARG A 26 -15.37 -3.13 -5.04
N LYS A 27 -14.90 -2.39 -4.02
CA LYS A 27 -15.64 -1.25 -3.47
C LYS A 27 -15.86 -0.15 -4.52
N ARG A 28 -14.85 0.20 -5.32
CA ARG A 28 -15.01 1.20 -6.40
C ARG A 28 -16.06 0.76 -7.40
N GLU A 29 -15.93 -0.45 -7.93
CA GLU A 29 -16.89 -1.02 -8.89
C GLU A 29 -18.33 -1.05 -8.34
N THR A 30 -18.50 -1.18 -7.02
CA THR A 30 -19.82 -1.16 -6.37
C THR A 30 -20.40 0.25 -6.21
N TYR A 31 -19.58 1.29 -6.09
CA TYR A 31 -20.02 2.67 -5.79
C TYR A 31 -19.91 3.62 -6.99
N ASP A 32 -19.16 3.29 -8.04
CA ASP A 32 -18.97 4.11 -9.26
C ASP A 32 -20.07 3.88 -10.32
N ILE A 33 -21.32 3.64 -9.88
CA ILE A 33 -22.48 3.34 -10.74
C ILE A 33 -22.91 4.55 -11.61
N ASP A 34 -22.40 5.76 -11.32
CA ASP A 34 -22.84 7.02 -11.96
C ASP A 34 -22.07 7.39 -13.26
N GLY A 35 -21.32 6.46 -13.84
CA GLY A 35 -20.82 6.58 -15.22
C GLY A 35 -19.63 7.52 -15.46
N GLU A 36 -19.04 8.11 -14.41
CA GLU A 36 -17.70 8.67 -14.48
C GLU A 36 -16.68 7.62 -14.02
N GLU A 37 -16.34 6.67 -14.89
CA GLU A 37 -15.17 5.82 -14.68
C GLU A 37 -13.93 6.73 -14.64
N GLU A 38 -13.43 7.06 -13.45
CA GLU A 38 -12.02 7.44 -13.37
C GLU A 38 -11.21 6.24 -13.88
N PRO A 39 -10.26 6.45 -14.81
CA PRO A 39 -9.53 5.35 -15.42
C PRO A 39 -8.92 4.47 -14.31
N PRO A 40 -8.89 3.14 -14.51
CA PRO A 40 -8.41 2.19 -13.51
C PRO A 40 -6.99 2.57 -13.11
N ARG A 41 -6.85 3.30 -12.00
CA ARG A 41 -5.52 3.72 -11.57
C ARG A 41 -4.80 2.52 -11.00
N LYS A 42 -3.61 2.24 -11.53
CA LYS A 42 -2.62 1.35 -10.90
C LYS A 42 -2.63 1.53 -9.38
N GLN A 43 -3.02 0.49 -8.65
CA GLN A 43 -3.09 0.53 -7.19
C GLN A 43 -1.87 -0.16 -6.59
N ARG A 44 -1.35 0.39 -5.49
CA ARG A 44 -0.20 -0.18 -4.79
C ARG A 44 -0.49 -0.36 -3.32
N ALA A 45 0.03 -1.44 -2.76
CA ALA A 45 0.05 -1.72 -1.33
C ALA A 45 1.46 -2.14 -0.93
N TYR A 46 1.88 -1.78 0.27
CA TYR A 46 3.24 -2.00 0.74
C TYR A 46 3.25 -2.69 2.09
N GLY A 47 4.24 -3.54 2.31
CA GLY A 47 4.43 -4.28 3.55
C GLY A 47 5.89 -4.45 3.91
N ILE A 48 6.13 -4.86 5.15
CA ILE A 48 7.46 -5.08 5.72
C ILE A 48 7.49 -6.48 6.34
N VAL A 49 8.57 -7.22 6.07
CA VAL A 49 8.86 -8.49 6.71
C VAL A 49 10.25 -8.42 7.32
N THR A 50 10.39 -8.85 8.57
CA THR A 50 11.66 -8.83 9.28
C THR A 50 11.81 -10.03 10.20
N ASP A 51 13.05 -10.51 10.33
CA ASP A 51 13.44 -11.48 11.37
C ASP A 51 14.19 -10.81 12.54
N SER A 52 14.05 -9.48 12.63
CA SER A 52 14.77 -8.55 13.53
C SER A 52 16.19 -8.19 13.09
N ALA A 53 16.87 -9.03 12.29
CA ALA A 53 18.22 -8.75 11.78
C ALA A 53 18.19 -8.26 10.32
N GLU A 54 17.38 -8.91 9.48
CA GLU A 54 17.11 -8.55 8.10
C GLU A 54 15.70 -7.95 7.97
N TRP A 55 15.56 -7.04 7.01
CA TRP A 55 14.29 -6.39 6.70
C TRP A 55 14.08 -6.41 5.19
N ALA A 56 12.87 -6.78 4.76
CA ALA A 56 12.45 -6.70 3.38
C ALA A 56 11.18 -5.89 3.26
N PHE A 57 11.16 -5.02 2.25
CA PHE A 57 9.96 -4.34 1.80
C PHE A 57 9.34 -5.10 0.65
N LEU A 58 8.03 -5.27 0.76
CA LEU A 58 7.18 -5.85 -0.27
C LEU A 58 6.30 -4.75 -0.85
N GLU A 59 6.26 -4.69 -2.16
CA GLU A 59 5.32 -3.88 -2.94
C GLU A 59 4.43 -4.86 -3.71
N CYS A 60 3.13 -4.69 -3.56
CA CYS A 60 2.11 -5.33 -4.36
C CYS A 60 1.49 -4.27 -5.25
N THR A 61 1.39 -4.56 -6.54
CA THR A 61 0.79 -3.67 -7.53
C THR A 61 -0.34 -4.41 -8.22
N LEU A 62 -1.53 -3.82 -8.21
CA LEU A 62 -2.66 -4.20 -9.05
C LEU A 62 -2.65 -3.28 -10.27
N HIS A 63 -2.45 -3.86 -11.44
CA HIS A 63 -2.46 -3.17 -12.72
C HIS A 63 -3.88 -3.00 -13.25
N GLU A 64 -4.00 -2.24 -14.34
CA GLU A 64 -5.29 -1.89 -14.95
C GLU A 64 -5.96 -3.09 -15.63
N ASP A 65 -5.16 -4.07 -16.05
CA ASP A 65 -5.60 -5.34 -16.65
C ASP A 65 -5.87 -6.43 -15.61
N ASP A 66 -6.02 -6.04 -14.34
CA ASP A 66 -6.20 -6.91 -13.17
C ASP A 66 -5.04 -7.85 -12.85
N THR A 67 -3.92 -7.73 -13.55
CA THR A 67 -2.73 -8.49 -13.18
C THR A 67 -2.13 -7.94 -11.89
N VAL A 68 -1.68 -8.87 -11.04
CA VAL A 68 -0.98 -8.53 -9.78
C VAL A 68 0.49 -8.83 -9.94
N SER A 69 1.34 -7.87 -9.55
CA SER A 69 2.79 -8.04 -9.53
C SER A 69 3.38 -7.70 -8.17
N TYR A 70 4.46 -8.38 -7.85
CA TYR A 70 5.15 -8.29 -6.57
C TYR A 70 6.59 -7.86 -6.75
N ARG A 71 7.04 -6.94 -5.91
CA ARG A 71 8.45 -6.56 -5.81
C ARG A 71 8.91 -6.67 -4.38
N MET A 72 10.05 -7.32 -4.18
CA MET A 72 10.71 -7.37 -2.88
C MET A 72 12.04 -6.62 -2.96
N SER A 73 12.30 -5.76 -1.99
CA SER A 73 13.59 -5.11 -1.82
C SER A 73 14.10 -5.29 -0.40
N LYS A 74 15.32 -5.83 -0.25
CA LYS A 74 15.96 -5.95 1.05
C LYS A 74 16.58 -4.62 1.46
N LEU A 75 16.40 -4.23 2.71
CA LEU A 75 17.28 -3.26 3.37
C LEU A 75 18.68 -3.88 3.43
N ARG A 76 19.70 -3.10 3.07
CA ARG A 76 21.10 -3.57 3.13
C ARG A 76 21.62 -3.56 4.55
N GLU A 77 21.01 -2.74 5.40
CA GLU A 77 21.32 -2.52 6.79
C GLU A 77 20.92 -3.75 7.60
N LYS A 78 21.91 -4.45 8.15
CA LYS A 78 21.69 -5.52 9.13
C LYS A 78 21.82 -4.92 10.53
N LEU A 79 20.81 -5.12 11.36
CA LEU A 79 20.86 -4.71 12.75
C LEU A 79 21.80 -5.65 13.52
N ASN A 80 22.93 -5.09 13.97
CA ASN A 80 23.73 -5.73 15.01
C ASN A 80 23.25 -5.19 16.37
N PHE A 81 22.79 -6.10 17.24
CA PHE A 81 22.29 -5.76 18.56
C PHE A 81 23.38 -5.70 19.64
N GLU A 82 24.61 -6.08 19.33
CA GLU A 82 25.71 -6.18 20.30
C GLU A 82 26.37 -4.83 20.61
N ASP A 83 26.60 -3.98 19.60
CA ASP A 83 27.22 -2.66 19.77
C ASP A 83 26.58 -1.62 18.83
N LYS A 84 26.29 -0.41 19.36
CA LYS A 84 25.70 0.72 18.62
C LYS A 84 24.33 0.43 17.95
N TRP A 85 23.57 -0.52 18.49
CA TRP A 85 22.25 -0.91 17.99
C TRP A 85 21.27 0.26 17.84
N GLN A 86 21.40 1.30 18.67
CA GLN A 86 20.57 2.50 18.62
C GLN A 86 20.80 3.29 17.33
N ASP A 87 22.04 3.42 16.88
CA ASP A 87 22.37 4.15 15.66
C ASP A 87 21.99 3.33 14.41
N GLU A 88 22.13 2.01 14.45
CA GLU A 88 21.61 1.13 13.39
C GLU A 88 20.08 1.14 13.33
N ALA A 89 19.40 1.15 14.49
CA ALA A 89 17.94 1.29 14.56
C ALA A 89 17.48 2.63 13.97
N LYS A 90 18.18 3.74 14.26
CA LYS A 90 17.89 5.04 13.65
C LYS A 90 18.05 5.02 12.13
N LYS A 91 19.07 4.32 11.60
CA LYS A 91 19.26 4.18 10.14
C LYS A 91 18.11 3.41 9.50
N VAL A 92 17.73 2.25 10.07
CA VAL A 92 16.61 1.43 9.59
C VAL A 92 15.31 2.24 9.65
N LEU A 93 15.03 2.91 10.76
CA LEU A 93 13.85 3.75 10.92
C LEU A 93 13.83 4.92 9.93
N GLY A 94 14.96 5.60 9.75
CA GLY A 94 15.10 6.68 8.76
C GLY A 94 14.84 6.19 7.34
N LYS A 95 15.28 4.97 7.01
CA LYS A 95 15.02 4.37 5.70
C LYS A 95 13.57 3.95 5.51
N ILE A 96 12.92 3.41 6.55
CA ILE A 96 11.47 3.14 6.57
C ILE A 96 10.71 4.45 6.36
N ALA A 97 11.04 5.52 7.09
CA ALA A 97 10.40 6.81 6.97
C ALA A 97 10.57 7.40 5.56
N TRP A 98 11.77 7.32 4.98
CA TRP A 98 12.01 7.76 3.60
C TRP A 98 11.20 6.95 2.58
N LEU A 99 11.12 5.62 2.74
CA LEU A 99 10.28 4.77 1.90
C LEU A 99 8.81 5.13 2.04
N TRP A 100 8.34 5.37 3.26
CA TRP A 100 6.98 5.83 3.54
C TRP A 100 6.66 7.14 2.83
N SER A 101 7.54 8.15 2.91
CA SER A 101 7.36 9.42 2.20
C SER A 101 7.20 9.21 0.69
N ARG A 102 8.05 8.36 0.09
CA ARG A 102 7.91 8.00 -1.33
C ARG A 102 6.59 7.31 -1.64
N MET A 103 6.13 6.41 -0.76
CA MET A 103 4.85 5.73 -0.94
C MET A 103 3.68 6.71 -0.86
N VAL A 104 3.74 7.70 0.03
CA VAL A 104 2.71 8.74 0.15
C VAL A 104 2.63 9.60 -1.12
N ASP A 105 3.77 9.92 -1.73
CA ASP A 105 3.79 10.65 -3.01
C ASP A 105 3.21 9.81 -4.17
N GLU A 106 3.42 8.50 -4.14
CA GLU A 106 2.96 7.56 -5.18
C GLU A 106 1.51 7.07 -4.99
N ILE A 107 0.96 7.13 -3.77
CA ILE A 107 -0.42 6.78 -3.47
C ILE A 107 -1.27 8.06 -3.54
N PRO A 108 -2.19 8.20 -4.51
CA PRO A 108 -3.03 9.39 -4.61
C PRO A 108 -3.79 9.63 -3.30
N ALA A 109 -3.75 10.87 -2.81
CA ALA A 109 -4.34 11.27 -1.55
C ALA A 109 -5.81 10.83 -1.45
N ARG A 110 -6.18 10.28 -0.29
CA ARG A 110 -7.53 9.77 0.00
C ARG A 110 -8.62 10.85 -0.20
N ASP A 111 -8.26 12.12 -0.10
CA ASP A 111 -9.16 13.28 -0.29
C ASP A 111 -9.52 13.58 -1.75
N SER A 112 -8.88 12.91 -2.72
CA SER A 112 -9.37 12.93 -4.11
C SER A 112 -10.69 12.17 -4.26
N TYR A 113 -11.03 11.28 -3.33
CA TYR A 113 -12.28 10.50 -3.33
C TYR A 113 -13.43 11.19 -2.59
N SER A 114 -13.15 12.05 -1.60
CA SER A 114 -14.19 12.70 -0.79
C SER A 114 -14.75 13.97 -1.42
N ARG A 115 -13.97 14.65 -2.27
CA ARG A 115 -14.36 15.95 -2.84
C ARG A 115 -15.43 15.90 -3.94
N LYS A 116 -15.66 14.73 -4.56
CA LYS A 116 -16.71 14.56 -5.60
C LYS A 116 -18.10 14.24 -5.03
N LEU A 117 -18.20 13.82 -3.76
CA LEU A 117 -19.50 13.56 -3.11
C LEU A 117 -20.28 14.84 -2.78
N SER A 118 -19.64 16.02 -2.76
CA SER A 118 -20.31 17.29 -2.43
C SER A 118 -20.81 18.07 -3.64
N SER A 119 -20.67 17.55 -4.86
CA SER A 119 -21.14 18.20 -6.09
C SER A 119 -22.25 17.40 -6.78
N SER A 120 -23.32 17.08 -6.07
CA SER A 120 -24.60 16.71 -6.70
C SER A 120 -25.41 17.99 -7.00
N PRO A 121 -25.99 18.16 -8.20
CA PRO A 121 -26.83 19.31 -8.50
C PRO A 121 -28.10 19.28 -7.63
N SER A 122 -28.42 20.41 -7.02
CA SER A 122 -29.66 20.59 -6.27
C SER A 122 -30.88 20.29 -7.16
N ASN A 123 -31.69 19.33 -6.73
CA ASN A 123 -33.00 19.04 -7.31
C ASN A 123 -33.81 20.34 -7.46
N LYS A 124 -34.05 20.77 -8.70
CA LYS A 124 -35.07 21.78 -8.98
C LYS A 124 -36.43 21.14 -8.73
N ARG A 125 -37.10 21.58 -7.67
CA ARG A 125 -38.53 21.35 -7.45
C ARG A 125 -39.30 21.81 -8.69
N ILE A 126 -39.96 20.88 -9.36
CA ILE A 126 -41.06 21.16 -10.27
C ILE A 126 -42.27 21.44 -9.37
N SER A 127 -42.78 22.67 -9.40
CA SER A 127 -44.11 23.01 -8.88
C SER A 127 -45.09 22.98 -10.06
N LEU A 128 -46.10 22.13 -9.94
CA LEU A 128 -47.34 22.16 -10.74
C LEU A 128 -48.15 23.42 -10.42
#